data_AF-A0A8T3SYZ0-F1
#
_entry.id   AF-A0A8T3SYZ0-F1
#
_cell.length_a   1.000
_cell.length_b   1.000
_cell.length_c   1.000
_cell.angle_alpha   90.00
_cell.angle_beta   90.00
_cell.angle_gamma   90.00
#
_symmetry.space_group_name_H-M   'P 1'
#
loop_
_entity.id
_entity.type
_entity.pdbx_description
1 polymer ?
#
loop_
_entity_poly.entity_id
_entity_poly.type
_entity_poly.pdbx_seq_one_letter_code
_entity_poly.pdbx_strand_id
1 'polypeptide(L)'
;MTAALPSFAVADAAGGAVPIQPEPPAAPAALALSTDVAGAFSGSLSLPAGTWEVTVTPTGGEPITRRVTIQPGAGLTGTLEIVGGESYVEVEQDGTPVAEVSGSIAVDGDTIALSAIGEVRIRAGNAGAVRLTLNGITIGAMGPDDAVVEWRITRSGG
;
A
#
# COMPACT_ATOMS: atom_id res chain seq x y z
N MET A 1 -17.91 -5.21 2.41
CA MET A 1 -16.54 -5.43 1.89
C MET A 1 -15.68 -5.83 3.07
N THR A 2 -14.90 -6.90 2.97
CA THR A 2 -13.93 -7.27 4.01
C THR A 2 -12.57 -6.77 3.56
N ALA A 3 -11.82 -6.08 4.42
CA ALA A 3 -10.45 -5.70 4.11
C ALA A 3 -9.65 -6.95 3.73
N ALA A 4 -8.86 -6.88 2.67
CA ALA A 4 -7.95 -7.96 2.33
C ALA A 4 -6.98 -8.14 3.50
N LEU A 5 -6.72 -9.39 3.90
CA LEU A 5 -5.64 -9.66 4.83
C LEU A 5 -4.33 -9.18 4.17
N PRO A 6 -3.48 -8.44 4.90
CA PRO A 6 -2.22 -7.98 4.37
C PRO A 6 -1.38 -9.20 3.95
N SER A 7 -0.79 -9.13 2.75
CA SER A 7 0.19 -10.11 2.26
C SER A 7 1.59 -9.87 2.84
N PHE A 8 1.66 -9.22 4.00
CA PHE A 8 2.88 -8.95 4.74
C PHE A 8 2.59 -8.91 6.24
N ALA A 9 3.65 -8.99 7.02
CA ALA A 9 3.67 -8.77 8.47
C ALA A 9 4.70 -7.70 8.81
N VAL A 10 4.44 -6.96 9.89
CA VAL A 10 5.35 -5.93 10.42
C VAL A 10 5.82 -6.36 11.79
N ALA A 11 7.12 -6.29 12.03
CA ALA A 11 7.75 -6.55 13.32
C ALA A 11 8.61 -5.35 13.75
N ASP A 12 8.70 -5.10 15.04
CA ASP A 12 9.62 -4.13 15.62
C ASP A 12 11.06 -4.65 15.66
N ALA A 13 11.99 -3.82 16.13
CA ALA A 13 13.41 -4.17 16.29
C ALA A 13 13.65 -5.42 17.16
N ALA A 14 12.75 -5.72 18.11
CA ALA A 14 12.83 -6.88 18.98
C ALA A 14 12.15 -8.13 18.38
N GLY A 15 11.57 -8.03 17.18
CA GLY A 15 10.81 -9.09 16.53
C GLY A 15 9.37 -9.21 17.03
N GLY A 16 8.90 -8.26 17.84
CA GLY A 16 7.51 -8.19 18.29
C GLY A 16 6.59 -7.78 17.14
N ALA A 17 5.45 -8.46 16.99
CA ALA A 17 4.49 -8.15 15.94
C ALA A 17 3.88 -6.75 16.18
N VAL A 18 3.95 -5.88 15.16
CA VAL A 18 3.30 -4.58 15.17
C VAL A 18 1.90 -4.75 14.57
N PRO A 19 0.82 -4.49 15.34
CA PRO A 19 -0.53 -4.62 14.82
C PRO A 19 -0.77 -3.56 13.75
N ILE A 20 -1.05 -4.01 12.53
CA ILE A 20 -1.51 -3.15 11.44
C ILE A 20 -3.03 -3.25 11.35
N GLN A 21 -3.68 -2.11 11.22
CA GLN A 21 -5.12 -2.03 10.97
C GLN A 21 -5.34 -1.45 9.57
N PRO A 22 -5.39 -2.30 8.52
CA PRO A 22 -5.68 -1.84 7.17
C PRO A 22 -7.04 -1.16 7.16
N GLU A 23 -7.12 0.06 6.63
CA GLU A 23 -8.41 0.62 6.25
C GLU A 23 -8.94 -0.16 5.03
N PRO A 24 -10.24 -0.51 4.99
CA PRO A 24 -10.82 -1.10 3.80
C PRO A 24 -10.60 -0.17 2.59
N PRO A 25 -10.18 -0.70 1.42
CA PRO A 25 -9.97 0.15 0.26
C PRO A 25 -11.28 0.82 -0.15
N ALA A 26 -11.22 2.13 -0.42
CA ALA A 26 -12.36 2.86 -0.95
C ALA A 26 -12.70 2.37 -2.37
N ALA A 27 -13.99 2.25 -2.66
CA ALA A 27 -14.44 1.92 -4.01
C ALA A 27 -14.11 3.09 -4.96
N PRO A 28 -13.53 2.82 -6.15
CA PRO A 28 -13.31 3.87 -7.14
C PRO A 28 -14.63 4.47 -7.61
N ALA A 29 -14.54 5.68 -8.17
CA ALA A 29 -15.69 6.32 -8.81
C ALA A 29 -16.22 5.45 -9.96
N ALA A 30 -17.55 5.45 -10.14
CA ALA A 30 -18.19 4.74 -11.23
C ALA A 30 -17.74 5.30 -12.59
N LEU A 31 -17.45 4.40 -13.54
CA LEU A 31 -17.04 4.76 -14.88
C LEU A 31 -18.27 4.81 -15.81
N ALA A 32 -18.47 5.95 -16.47
CA ALA A 32 -19.45 6.06 -17.55
C ALA A 32 -18.83 5.55 -18.86
N LEU A 33 -19.43 4.53 -19.47
CA LEU A 33 -18.96 3.93 -20.72
C LEU A 33 -20.05 4.06 -21.79
N SER A 34 -19.62 4.37 -23.00
CA SER A 34 -20.47 4.28 -24.20
C SER A 34 -20.34 2.91 -24.84
N THR A 35 -21.44 2.37 -25.34
CA THR A 35 -21.43 1.20 -26.21
C THR A 35 -21.16 1.60 -27.66
N ASP A 36 -20.52 0.73 -28.43
CA ASP A 36 -20.46 0.85 -29.88
C ASP A 36 -21.79 0.45 -30.55
N VAL A 37 -21.83 0.51 -31.88
CA VAL A 37 -23.02 0.16 -32.69
C VAL A 37 -23.42 -1.31 -32.58
N ALA A 38 -22.54 -2.18 -32.10
CA ALA A 38 -22.81 -3.59 -31.83
C ALA A 38 -23.21 -3.84 -30.36
N GLY A 39 -23.26 -2.80 -29.52
CA GLY A 39 -23.57 -2.91 -28.10
C GLY A 39 -22.38 -3.32 -27.22
N ALA A 40 -21.16 -3.39 -27.78
CA ALA A 40 -19.96 -3.71 -27.01
C ALA A 40 -19.42 -2.45 -26.33
N PHE A 41 -18.78 -2.63 -25.16
CA PHE A 41 -18.12 -1.55 -24.42
C PHE A 41 -16.79 -2.04 -23.86
N SER A 42 -15.86 -1.12 -23.65
CA SER A 42 -14.58 -1.39 -23.00
C SER A 42 -14.20 -0.22 -22.10
N GLY A 43 -13.66 -0.52 -20.92
CA GLY A 43 -13.17 0.46 -19.97
C GLY A 43 -12.19 -0.18 -19.00
N SER A 44 -11.38 0.67 -18.35
CA SER A 44 -10.42 0.24 -17.36
C SER A 44 -10.81 0.80 -15.99
N LEU A 45 -10.94 -0.08 -15.01
CA LEU A 45 -11.18 0.28 -13.62
C LEU A 45 -10.00 -0.23 -12.78
N SER A 46 -9.25 0.70 -12.17
CA SER A 46 -8.16 0.35 -11.27
C SER A 46 -8.72 -0.03 -9.91
N LEU A 47 -8.52 -1.27 -9.49
CA LEU A 47 -8.96 -1.82 -8.21
C LEU A 47 -7.74 -2.27 -7.42
N PRO A 48 -7.60 -1.89 -6.13
CA PRO A 48 -6.55 -2.45 -5.30
C PRO A 48 -6.84 -3.93 -4.97
N ALA A 49 -5.83 -4.61 -4.42
CA ALA A 49 -5.94 -6.01 -4.05
C ALA A 49 -7.11 -6.24 -3.08
N GLY A 50 -7.87 -7.31 -3.31
CA GLY A 50 -9.08 -7.62 -2.56
C GLY A 50 -10.18 -8.23 -3.41
N THR A 51 -11.33 -8.44 -2.79
CA THR A 51 -12.52 -8.98 -3.45
C THR A 51 -13.55 -7.88 -3.67
N TRP A 52 -13.96 -7.72 -4.91
CA TRP A 52 -14.84 -6.66 -5.40
C TRP A 52 -16.11 -7.25 -5.99
N GLU A 53 -17.23 -6.56 -5.77
CA GLU A 53 -18.44 -6.75 -6.57
C GLU A 53 -18.52 -5.63 -7.59
N VAL A 54 -18.34 -5.98 -8.86
CA VAL A 54 -18.39 -5.05 -9.98
C VAL A 54 -19.78 -5.14 -10.60
N THR A 55 -20.50 -4.03 -10.62
CA THR A 55 -21.83 -3.95 -11.22
C THR A 55 -21.78 -3.09 -12.48
N VAL A 56 -22.31 -3.63 -13.57
CA VAL A 56 -22.52 -2.90 -14.82
C VAL A 56 -24.03 -2.65 -14.97
N THR A 57 -24.42 -1.37 -15.04
CA THR A 57 -25.81 -0.96 -15.19
C THR A 57 -26.03 -0.38 -16.59
N PRO A 58 -26.67 -1.12 -17.51
CA PRO A 58 -27.02 -0.58 -18.83
C PRO A 58 -28.19 0.39 -18.73
N THR A 59 -28.23 1.40 -19.60
CA THR A 59 -29.36 2.33 -19.68
C THR A 59 -30.61 1.57 -20.14
N GLY A 60 -31.63 1.50 -19.28
CA GLY A 60 -32.92 0.86 -19.60
C GLY A 60 -32.90 -0.68 -19.56
N GLY A 61 -31.88 -1.29 -18.97
CA GLY A 61 -31.79 -2.74 -18.78
C GLY A 61 -31.46 -3.15 -17.36
N GLU A 62 -31.45 -4.46 -17.10
CA GLU A 62 -31.12 -5.02 -15.79
C GLU A 62 -29.60 -4.98 -15.54
N PRO A 63 -29.17 -4.65 -14.30
CA PRO A 63 -27.76 -4.64 -13.95
C PRO A 63 -27.18 -6.05 -13.91
N ILE A 64 -25.89 -6.17 -14.23
CA ILE A 64 -25.12 -7.40 -14.13
C ILE A 64 -24.03 -7.21 -13.10
N THR A 65 -24.02 -8.04 -12.06
CA THR A 65 -22.99 -8.03 -11.02
C THR A 65 -22.05 -9.22 -11.18
N ARG A 66 -20.75 -8.97 -11.04
CA ARG A 66 -19.71 -10.01 -11.02
C ARG A 66 -18.78 -9.82 -9.83
N ARG A 67 -18.42 -10.93 -9.20
CA ARG A 67 -17.38 -10.96 -8.19
C ARG A 67 -16.02 -11.08 -8.84
N VAL A 68 -15.11 -10.17 -8.51
CA VAL A 68 -13.73 -10.13 -9.01
C VAL A 68 -12.78 -10.20 -7.82
N THR A 69 -11.73 -11.01 -7.91
CA THR A 69 -10.67 -11.05 -6.90
C THR A 69 -9.38 -10.55 -7.52
N ILE A 70 -8.83 -9.50 -6.96
CA ILE A 70 -7.53 -8.92 -7.33
C ILE A 70 -6.52 -9.44 -6.32
N GLN A 71 -5.53 -10.20 -6.80
CA GLN A 71 -4.44 -10.67 -5.96
C GLN A 71 -3.42 -9.55 -5.73
N PRO A 72 -2.79 -9.47 -4.55
CA PRO A 72 -1.66 -8.59 -4.36
C PRO A 72 -0.52 -8.98 -5.33
N GLY A 73 0.23 -7.98 -5.77
CA GLY A 73 1.38 -8.18 -6.65
C GLY A 73 2.45 -9.07 -6.01
N ALA A 74 3.35 -9.62 -6.82
CA ALA A 74 4.50 -10.33 -6.30
C ALA A 74 5.45 -9.33 -5.61
N GLY A 75 5.56 -9.43 -4.28
CA GLY A 75 6.52 -8.67 -3.47
C GLY A 75 5.89 -7.68 -2.50
N LEU A 76 6.68 -6.70 -2.11
CA LEU A 76 6.34 -5.56 -1.28
C LEU A 76 6.58 -4.29 -2.12
N THR A 77 5.50 -3.66 -2.58
CA THR A 77 5.58 -2.41 -3.35
C THR A 77 4.80 -1.31 -2.67
N GLY A 78 5.33 -0.09 -2.70
CA GLY A 78 4.62 1.03 -2.07
C GLY A 78 5.47 2.26 -1.88
N THR A 79 5.13 3.04 -0.86
CA THR A 79 5.77 4.32 -0.57
C THR A 79 6.00 4.50 0.92
N LEU A 80 7.09 5.21 1.21
CA LEU A 80 7.34 5.87 2.48
C LEU A 80 7.28 7.38 2.22
N GLU A 81 6.44 8.08 2.95
CA GLU A 81 6.28 9.54 2.86
C GLU A 81 6.67 10.20 4.18
N ILE A 82 7.34 11.35 4.09
CA ILE A 82 7.69 12.18 5.25
C ILE A 82 6.65 13.30 5.39
N VAL A 83 6.01 13.38 6.56
CA VAL A 83 4.90 14.30 6.83
C VAL A 83 5.08 14.97 8.18
N GLY A 84 5.04 16.30 8.21
CA GLY A 84 4.99 17.11 9.42
C GLY A 84 6.34 17.35 10.11
N GLY A 85 7.46 16.96 9.50
CA GLY A 85 8.81 17.20 10.01
C GLY A 85 9.86 16.34 9.32
N GLU A 86 11.14 16.66 9.53
CA GLU A 86 12.24 15.84 9.02
C GLU A 86 12.43 14.55 9.82
N SER A 87 12.99 13.52 9.18
CA SER A 87 13.41 12.29 9.82
C SER A 87 14.71 11.77 9.22
N TYR A 88 15.61 11.32 10.09
CA TYR A 88 16.65 10.39 9.66
C TYR A 88 16.00 9.09 9.17
N VAL A 89 16.45 8.55 8.04
CA VAL A 89 15.91 7.29 7.48
C VAL A 89 17.04 6.33 7.08
N GLU A 90 16.95 5.08 7.52
CA GLU A 90 17.67 3.94 6.92
C GLU A 90 16.62 3.05 6.26
N VAL A 91 16.82 2.71 4.99
CA VAL A 91 15.89 1.87 4.24
C VAL A 91 16.68 0.79 3.52
N GLU A 92 16.36 -0.47 3.80
CA GLU A 92 16.93 -1.63 3.13
C GLU A 92 15.81 -2.41 2.43
N GLN A 93 16.04 -2.81 1.18
CA GLN A 93 15.14 -3.63 0.37
C GLN A 93 15.87 -4.94 0.06
N ASP A 94 15.31 -6.06 0.53
CA ASP A 94 15.92 -7.39 0.45
C ASP A 94 17.39 -7.41 0.91
N GLY A 95 17.68 -6.71 2.01
CA GLY A 95 19.03 -6.60 2.60
C GLY A 95 19.98 -5.64 1.87
N THR A 96 19.52 -4.94 0.84
CA THR A 96 20.30 -3.93 0.12
C THR A 96 19.84 -2.52 0.52
N PRO A 97 20.73 -1.65 1.04
CA PRO A 97 20.40 -0.26 1.33
C PRO A 97 19.93 0.48 0.08
N VAL A 98 18.85 1.27 0.20
CA VAL A 98 18.37 2.13 -0.88
C VAL A 98 19.34 3.28 -1.06
N ALA A 99 19.96 3.36 -2.23
CA ALA A 99 20.95 4.39 -2.54
C ALA A 99 20.37 5.81 -2.36
N GLU A 100 21.21 6.74 -1.88
CA GLU A 100 20.90 8.16 -1.64
C GLU A 100 19.86 8.43 -0.53
N VAL A 101 19.05 7.44 -0.16
CA VAL A 101 18.06 7.50 0.90
C VAL A 101 18.60 6.92 2.21
N SER A 102 19.17 5.73 2.17
CA SER A 102 19.55 5.04 3.41
C SER A 102 20.71 5.76 4.10
N GLY A 103 20.49 6.14 5.36
CA GLY A 103 21.45 6.86 6.18
C GLY A 103 21.42 8.39 5.99
N SER A 104 20.37 8.95 5.37
CA SER A 104 20.23 10.40 5.16
C SER A 104 19.05 10.99 5.95
N ILE A 105 18.96 12.33 5.96
CA ILE A 105 17.79 13.05 6.47
C ILE A 105 16.84 13.27 5.30
N ALA A 106 15.60 12.78 5.45
CA ALA A 106 14.50 13.08 4.55
C ALA A 106 13.62 14.18 5.17
N VAL A 107 13.12 15.09 4.34
CA VAL A 107 12.37 16.28 4.74
C VAL A 107 10.89 16.17 4.40
N ASP A 108 10.07 17.04 4.98
CA ASP A 108 8.62 17.07 4.74
C ASP A 108 8.27 17.12 3.25
N GLY A 109 7.36 16.23 2.83
CA GLY A 109 6.96 16.04 1.44
C GLY A 109 7.83 15.06 0.64
N ASP A 110 8.97 14.60 1.16
CA ASP A 110 9.76 13.57 0.51
C ASP A 110 8.97 12.26 0.41
N THR A 111 9.07 11.62 -0.75
CA THR A 111 8.47 10.31 -1.01
C THR A 111 9.53 9.35 -1.54
N ILE A 112 9.68 8.21 -0.85
CA ILE A 112 10.61 7.14 -1.19
C ILE A 112 9.81 5.96 -1.73
N ALA A 113 10.13 5.54 -2.95
CA ALA A 113 9.53 4.36 -3.56
C ALA A 113 10.10 3.07 -2.92
N LEU A 114 9.21 2.17 -2.53
CA LEU A 114 9.54 0.86 -1.97
C LEU A 114 9.26 -0.23 -3.00
N SER A 115 10.25 -1.09 -3.24
CA SER A 115 10.12 -2.24 -4.13
C SER A 115 11.05 -3.38 -3.69
N ALA A 116 10.50 -4.35 -2.98
CA ALA A 116 11.22 -5.54 -2.54
C ALA A 116 10.50 -6.83 -2.92
N ILE A 117 11.23 -7.94 -3.00
CA ILE A 117 10.70 -9.27 -3.26
C ILE A 117 10.13 -9.90 -1.99
N GLY A 118 10.86 -9.78 -0.87
CA GLY A 118 10.53 -10.48 0.36
C GLY A 118 10.57 -9.60 1.61
N GLU A 119 11.45 -8.60 1.65
CA GLU A 119 11.68 -7.82 2.88
C GLU A 119 11.97 -6.35 2.64
N VAL A 120 11.39 -5.50 3.49
CA VAL A 120 11.75 -4.09 3.65
C VAL A 120 12.09 -3.85 5.12
N ARG A 121 13.26 -3.30 5.41
CA ARG A 121 13.63 -2.83 6.76
C ARG A 121 13.77 -1.32 6.73
N ILE A 122 13.12 -0.66 7.69
CA ILE A 122 13.11 0.80 7.79
C ILE A 122 13.43 1.18 9.22
N ARG A 123 14.38 2.09 9.39
CA ARG A 123 14.63 2.77 10.66
C ARG A 123 14.40 4.27 10.48
N ALA A 124 13.61 4.85 11.37
CA ALA A 124 13.27 6.27 11.38
C ALA A 124 13.80 6.93 12.65
N GLY A 125 14.38 8.13 12.52
CA GLY A 125 14.78 8.98 13.65
C GLY A 125 13.63 9.81 14.24
N ASN A 126 12.63 10.11 13.42
CA ASN A 126 11.36 10.71 13.82
C ASN A 126 10.22 9.87 13.23
N ALA A 127 9.87 8.78 13.92
CA ALA A 127 8.89 7.80 13.45
C ALA A 127 7.48 8.37 13.27
N GLY A 128 7.14 9.43 14.02
CA GLY A 128 5.89 10.16 13.88
C GLY A 128 5.78 10.98 12.59
N ALA A 129 6.89 11.27 11.92
CA ALA A 129 6.89 11.89 10.59
C ALA A 129 6.83 10.88 9.43
N VAL A 130 7.13 9.60 9.66
CA VAL A 130 7.20 8.59 8.59
C VAL A 130 5.86 7.90 8.39
N ARG A 131 5.27 7.99 7.20
CA ARG A 131 4.01 7.32 6.80
C ARG A 131 4.28 6.22 5.78
N LEU A 132 3.73 5.04 5.99
CA LEU A 132 3.87 3.93 5.04
C LEU A 132 2.56 3.57 4.33
N THR A 133 2.69 3.29 3.03
CA THR A 133 1.70 2.54 2.25
C THR A 133 2.41 1.38 1.56
N LEU A 134 1.93 0.15 1.74
CA LEU A 134 2.49 -1.05 1.12
C LEU A 134 1.39 -1.95 0.55
N ASN A 135 1.60 -2.44 -0.66
CA ASN A 135 0.67 -3.26 -1.42
C ASN A 135 -0.75 -2.65 -1.50
N GLY A 136 -0.82 -1.32 -1.55
CA GLY A 136 -2.08 -0.55 -1.56
C GLY A 136 -2.76 -0.42 -0.19
N ILE A 137 -2.12 -0.85 0.89
CA ILE A 137 -2.60 -0.72 2.28
C ILE A 137 -1.82 0.42 2.95
N THR A 138 -2.54 1.46 3.38
CA THR A 138 -1.97 2.49 4.25
C THR A 138 -1.81 1.92 5.67
N ILE A 139 -0.57 1.92 6.16
CA ILE A 139 -0.22 1.44 7.50
C ILE A 139 -0.28 2.60 8.51
N GLY A 140 0.08 3.81 8.06
CA GLY A 140 0.12 5.01 8.91
C GLY A 140 1.51 5.32 9.44
N ALA A 141 1.57 6.00 10.58
CA ALA A 141 2.82 6.42 11.22
C ALA A 141 3.62 5.22 11.74
N MET A 142 4.96 5.28 11.65
CA MET A 142 5.81 4.22 12.24
C MET A 142 5.79 4.23 13.77
N GLY A 143 5.50 5.37 14.39
CA GLY A 143 5.49 5.53 15.83
C GLY A 143 5.06 6.94 16.23
N PRO A 144 5.29 7.33 17.49
CA PRO A 144 5.07 8.70 17.94
C PRO A 144 6.15 9.65 17.41
N ASP A 145 5.85 10.96 17.46
CA ASP A 145 6.78 12.03 17.08
C ASP A 145 8.10 11.94 17.88
N ASP A 146 9.21 12.27 17.22
CA ASP A 146 10.58 12.25 17.73
C ASP A 146 11.10 10.89 18.24
N ALA A 147 10.33 9.81 18.07
CA ALA A 147 10.77 8.48 18.45
C ALA A 147 11.64 7.85 17.38
N VAL A 148 12.68 7.13 17.83
CA VAL A 148 13.47 6.26 16.97
C VAL A 148 12.79 4.89 16.91
N VAL A 149 12.32 4.49 15.73
CA VAL A 149 11.65 3.21 15.51
C VAL A 149 12.30 2.48 14.36
N GLU A 150 12.40 1.16 14.49
CA GLU A 150 12.76 0.27 13.39
C GLU A 150 11.64 -0.74 13.17
N TRP A 151 11.24 -0.88 11.91
CA TRP A 151 10.32 -1.91 11.45
C TRP A 151 11.01 -2.84 10.45
N ARG A 152 10.72 -4.13 10.59
CA ARG A 152 11.00 -5.16 9.60
C ARG A 152 9.69 -5.63 9.02
N ILE A 153 9.55 -5.51 7.71
CA ILE A 153 8.33 -5.85 6.98
C ILE A 153 8.64 -7.02 6.07
N THR A 154 7.99 -8.15 6.32
CA THR A 154 8.22 -9.39 5.58
C THR A 154 6.97 -9.79 4.84
N ARG A 155 7.11 -10.19 3.57
CA ARG A 155 6.01 -10.78 2.81
C ARG A 155 5.46 -12.02 3.52
N SER A 156 4.14 -12.14 3.60
CA SER A 156 3.43 -13.31 4.12
C SER A 156 2.63 -13.96 2.99
N GLY A 157 2.71 -15.29 2.89
CA GLY A 157 2.04 -16.06 1.83
C GLY A 157 2.78 -16.03 0.48
N GLY A 158 3.46 -17.14 0.18
CA GLY A 158 3.77 -17.56 -1.18
C GLY A 158 2.72 -18.54 -1.67
#